data_AF-A0A1R1S7Y2-F1
#
_entry.id   AF-A0A1R1S7Y2-F1
#
_cell.length_a   1.000
_cell.length_b   1.000
_cell.length_c   1.000
_cell.angle_alpha   90.00
_cell.angle_beta   90.00
_cell.angle_gamma   90.00
#
_symmetry.space_group_name_H-M   'P 1'
#
loop_
_entity.id
_entity.type
_entity.pdbx_description
1 polymer ?
#
loop_
_entity_poly.entity_id
_entity_poly.type
_entity_poly.pdbx_seq_one_letter_code
_entity_poly.pdbx_strand_id
1 'polypeptide(L)' 'MEQIPTYDVTLTGGPLDGKTLPVSGDPMEPPDSVVVQLPPENQLQAVYTPRVNTDPEGGPWVYQYIRTEPVLRADDASA' A
#
# COMPACT_ATOMS: atom_id res chain seq x y z
N MET A 1 9.66 -24.39 -3.43
CA MET A 1 9.45 -23.03 -2.89
C MET A 1 7.95 -22.84 -2.81
N GLU A 2 7.39 -22.61 -1.63
CA GLU A 2 5.97 -22.30 -1.49
C GLU A 2 5.72 -20.90 -2.05
N GLN A 3 4.73 -20.75 -2.93
CA GLN A 3 4.35 -19.47 -3.50
C GLN A 3 3.45 -18.76 -2.48
N ILE A 4 3.87 -17.57 -2.03
CA ILE A 4 3.04 -16.77 -1.13
C ILE A 4 1.83 -16.27 -1.94
N PRO A 5 0.59 -16.46 -1.45
CA PRO A 5 -0.61 -15.99 -2.14
C PRO A 5 -0.62 -14.46 -2.26
N THR A 6 -1.35 -13.96 -3.25
CA THR A 6 -1.52 -12.52 -3.51
C THR A 6 -3.01 -12.22 -3.63
N TYR A 7 -3.44 -11.08 -3.11
CA TYR A 7 -4.82 -10.59 -3.18
C TYR A 7 -4.86 -9.11 -3.54
N ASP A 8 -5.98 -8.68 -4.13
CA ASP A 8 -6.17 -7.31 -4.59
C ASP A 8 -6.85 -6.47 -3.52
N VAL A 9 -6.34 -5.26 -3.28
CA VAL A 9 -6.92 -4.29 -2.35
C VAL A 9 -7.13 -2.93 -3.01
N THR A 10 -8.23 -2.27 -2.66
CA THR A 10 -8.51 -0.91 -3.13
C THR A 10 -7.82 0.11 -2.24
N LEU A 11 -7.13 1.06 -2.86
CA LEU A 11 -6.54 2.23 -2.23
C LEU A 11 -7.56 3.36 -2.19
N THR A 12 -7.69 4.00 -1.03
CA THR A 12 -8.67 5.06 -0.79
C THR A 12 -8.00 6.29 -0.19
N GLY A 13 -8.36 7.46 -0.71
CA GLY A 13 -7.74 8.73 -0.40
C GLY A 13 -6.34 8.89 -1.00
N GLY A 14 -5.83 10.12 -0.92
CA GLY A 14 -4.47 10.44 -1.34
C GLY A 14 -4.25 10.33 -2.87
N PRO A 15 -2.99 10.15 -3.30
CA PRO A 15 -2.60 10.25 -4.72
C PRO A 15 -2.97 9.05 -5.60
N LEU A 16 -3.33 7.90 -5.01
CA LEU A 16 -3.71 6.69 -5.73
C LEU A 16 -5.16 6.27 -5.44
N ASP A 17 -6.01 7.24 -5.12
CA ASP A 17 -7.43 6.98 -4.81
C ASP A 17 -8.13 6.21 -5.94
N GLY A 18 -8.89 5.18 -5.56
CA GLY A 18 -9.61 4.29 -6.46
C GLY A 18 -8.74 3.29 -7.23
N LYS A 19 -7.43 3.24 -6.99
CA LYS A 19 -6.54 2.22 -7.60
C LYS A 19 -6.59 0.92 -6.82
N THR A 20 -6.32 -0.18 -7.51
CA THR A 20 -6.17 -1.51 -6.89
C THR A 20 -4.70 -1.91 -6.90
N LEU A 21 -4.23 -2.47 -5.78
CA LEU A 21 -2.85 -2.94 -5.61
C LEU A 21 -2.86 -4.42 -5.21
N PRO A 22 -2.02 -5.27 -5.84
CA PRO A 22 -1.80 -6.63 -5.36
C PRO A 22 -0.90 -6.62 -4.12
N VAL A 23 -1.33 -7.30 -3.06
CA VAL A 23 -0.60 -7.47 -1.80
C VAL A 23 -0.36 -8.95 -1.55
N SER A 24 0.87 -9.31 -1.22
CA SER A 24 1.22 -10.69 -0.86
C SER A 24 0.87 -10.98 0.60
N GLY A 25 0.30 -12.16 0.86
CA GLY A 25 -0.04 -12.63 2.19
C GLY A 25 -1.46 -13.16 2.30
N ASP A 26 -1.95 -13.30 3.54
CA ASP A 26 -3.31 -13.72 3.84
C ASP A 26 -4.25 -12.48 3.84
N PRO A 27 -5.35 -12.48 3.06
CA PRO A 27 -6.34 -11.42 3.12
C PRO A 27 -7.07 -11.33 4.46
N MET A 28 -6.97 -12.29 5.38
CA MET A 28 -7.54 -12.18 6.74
C MET A 28 -6.57 -11.56 7.74
N GLU A 29 -5.26 -11.57 7.45
CA GLU A 29 -4.20 -11.00 8.27
C GLU A 29 -3.34 -10.06 7.40
N PRO A 30 -3.89 -8.91 6.97
CA PRO A 30 -3.19 -7.98 6.10
C PRO A 30 -1.99 -7.34 6.81
N PRO A 31 -0.95 -6.91 6.07
CA PRO A 31 0.11 -6.10 6.65
C PRO A 31 -0.44 -4.77 7.21
N ASP A 32 0.17 -4.30 8.31
CA ASP A 32 -0.21 -3.05 8.98
C ASP A 32 -0.16 -1.82 8.07
N SER A 33 0.71 -1.86 7.06
CA SER A 33 0.79 -0.83 6.04
C SER A 33 1.34 -1.35 4.72
N VAL A 34 0.97 -0.67 3.64
CA VAL A 34 1.60 -0.83 2.33
C VAL A 34 2.20 0.49 1.90
N VAL A 35 3.39 0.39 1.31
CA VAL A 35 4.13 1.53 0.78
C VAL A 35 4.14 1.40 -0.74
N VAL A 36 3.64 2.42 -1.42
CA VAL A 36 3.53 2.45 -2.88
C VAL A 36 4.42 3.55 -3.43
N GLN A 37 5.32 3.20 -4.33
CA GLN A 37 6.16 4.15 -5.04
C GLN A 37 5.28 5.01 -5.96
N LEU A 38 5.29 6.33 -5.73
CA LEU A 38 4.65 7.26 -6.67
C LEU A 38 5.52 7.38 -7.94
N PRO A 39 4.95 7.91 -9.05
CA PRO A 39 5.70 8.12 -10.28
C PRO A 39 7.09 8.74 -10.01
N PRO A 40 8.14 8.28 -10.70
CA PRO A 40 9.53 8.58 -10.36
C PRO A 40 9.86 10.07 -10.37
N GLU A 41 9.07 10.89 -11.05
CA GLU A 41 9.14 12.36 -11.01
C GLU A 41 8.92 12.95 -9.60
N ASN A 42 8.21 12.24 -8.72
CA ASN A 42 7.80 12.75 -7.43
C ASN A 42 8.79 12.47 -6.29
N GLN A 43 9.79 11.58 -6.45
CA GLN A 43 10.72 11.16 -5.37
C GLN A 43 10.05 10.85 -4.01
N LEU A 44 8.81 10.38 -4.04
CA LEU A 44 7.96 10.16 -2.87
C LEU A 44 7.37 8.75 -2.88
N GLN A 45 7.12 8.23 -1.70
CA GLN A 45 6.33 7.02 -1.47
C GLN A 45 5.05 7.37 -0.71
N ALA A 46 3.94 6.74 -1.06
CA ALA A 46 2.66 6.89 -0.36
C ALA A 46 2.42 5.70 0.56
N VAL A 47 2.02 5.98 1.80
CA VAL A 47 1.80 4.97 2.85
C VAL A 47 0.31 4.86 3.13
N TYR A 48 -0.20 3.63 3.16
CA TYR A 48 -1.60 3.31 3.41
C TYR A 48 -1.72 2.25 4.50
N THR A 49 -2.81 2.27 5.27
CA THR A 49 -3.11 1.29 6.33
C THR A 49 -4.45 0.61 6.10
N PRO A 50 -4.63 -0.67 6.46
CA PRO A 50 -5.87 -1.38 6.23
C PRO A 50 -7.01 -0.85 7.12
N ARG A 51 -8.21 -0.89 6.55
CA ARG A 51 -9.50 -0.62 7.19
C ARG A 51 -10.49 -1.67 6.72
N VAL A 52 -11.40 -2.08 7.60
CA VAL A 52 -12.48 -3.02 7.24
C VAL A 52 -13.27 -2.42 6.09
N ASN A 53 -13.41 -3.19 5.01
CA ASN A 53 -14.26 -2.80 3.91
C ASN A 53 -15.73 -3.02 4.29
N THR A 54 -16.56 -1.99 4.13
CA THR A 54 -18.00 -2.09 4.36
C THR A 54 -18.79 -2.39 3.08
N ASP A 55 -18.12 -2.39 1.92
CA ASP A 55 -18.73 -2.77 0.65
C ASP A 55 -18.91 -4.29 0.58
N PRO A 56 -20.16 -4.80 0.45
CA PRO A 56 -20.43 -6.23 0.38
C PRO A 56 -19.90 -6.91 -0.90
N GLU A 57 -19.62 -6.14 -1.97
CA GLU A 57 -19.08 -6.69 -3.23
C GLU A 57 -17.54 -6.63 -3.28
N GLY A 58 -16.90 -6.01 -2.29
CA GLY A 58 -15.46 -5.84 -2.24
C GLY A 58 -14.69 -6.89 -1.42
N GLY A 59 -13.36 -6.84 -1.50
CA GLY A 59 -12.48 -7.60 -0.61
C GLY A 59 -12.59 -7.15 0.86
N PRO A 60 -12.09 -7.93 1.84
CA PRO A 60 -12.28 -7.65 3.27
C PRO A 60 -11.65 -6.34 3.75
N TRP A 61 -10.68 -5.82 3.00
CA TRP A 61 -9.91 -4.63 3.37
C TRP A 61 -9.91 -3.58 2.28
N VAL A 62 -9.96 -2.32 2.70
CA VAL A 62 -9.54 -1.16 1.92
C VAL A 62 -8.33 -0.54 2.59
N TYR A 63 -7.40 -0.04 1.79
CA TYR A 63 -6.19 0.60 2.30
C TYR A 63 -6.34 2.11 2.21
N GLN A 64 -6.36 2.76 3.36
CA GLN A 64 -6.61 4.18 3.48
C GLN A 64 -5.30 4.95 3.60
N TYR A 65 -5.16 6.02 2.81
CA TYR A 65 -4.01 6.90 2.82
C TYR A 65 -3.78 7.53 4.20
N ILE A 66 -2.53 7.50 4.67
CA ILE A 66 -2.15 8.17 5.92
C ILE A 66 -1.12 9.29 5.72
N ARG A 67 -0.12 9.11 4.83
CA ARG A 67 0.92 10.10 4.56
C ARG A 67 1.77 9.75 3.33
N THR A 68 2.55 10.72 2.86
CA THR A 68 3.68 10.52 1.95
C THR A 68 5.01 10.71 2.67
N GLU A 69 6.03 10.01 2.21
CA GLU A 69 7.40 10.13 2.72
C GLU A 69 8.38 10.31 1.55
N PRO A 70 9.49 11.05 1.74
CA PRO A 70 10.61 11.05 0.80
C PRO A 70 11.19 9.65 0.62
N VAL A 71 11.56 9.31 -0.60
CA VAL A 71 12.40 8.12 -0.83
C VAL A 71 13.78 8.43 -0.26
N LEU A 72 14.19 7.70 0.79
CA LEU A 72 15.54 7.81 1.34
C LEU A 72 16.54 7.37 0.27
N ARG A 73 17.31 8.31 -0.27
CA ARG A 73 18.45 7.95 -1.13
C ARG A 73 19.49 7.24 -0.27
N ALA A 74 20.02 6.14 -0.78
CA ALA A 74 21.00 5.31 -0.07
C ALA A 74 22.32 6.03 0.28
N ASP A 75 22.53 7.27 -0.20
CA ASP A 75 23.77 8.04 -0.04
C ASP A 75 23.83 8.91 1.23
N ASP A 76 22.76 8.99 2.05
CA ASP A 76 22.77 9.80 3.29
C ASP A 76 23.22 9.01 4.54
N ALA A 77 23.75 7.79 4.37
CA ALA A 77 24.27 6.94 5.44
C ALA A 77 25.79 7.11 5.68
N SER A 78 26.36 8.28 5.39
CA SER A 78 27.77 8.56 5.68
C SER A 78 27.99 10.04 6.02
N ALA A 79 27.98 10.34 7.33
CA ALA A 79 28.59 11.53 7.92
C ALA A 79 29.24 11.16 9.26
#